data_AF-A0A8K0NCX8-F1
#
_entry.id   AF-A0A8K0NCX8-F1
#
_cell.length_a   1.000
_cell.length_b   1.000
_cell.length_c   1.000
_cell.angle_alpha   90.00
_cell.angle_beta   90.00
_cell.angle_gamma   90.00
#
_symmetry.space_group_name_H-M   'P 1'
#
loop_
_entity.id
_entity.type
_entity.pdbx_description
1 polymer ?
#
loop_
_entity_poly.entity_id
_entity_poly.type
_entity_poly.pdbx_seq_one_letter_code
_entity_poly.pdbx_strand_id
1 'polypeptide(L)'
;MEGDHTLITSDDLIQSDVILGDRKIELDMQPYCLCSLVAILHRAQSALLWKGATKWMPRRQDKPQHMQHGSVDLAEQAALDKAPILFHGIGHSVNPANSLVLKVLSASPSAYSANPKSKLSSPPLLTGSAISLVSIVQARNNARILISGSLDLFSNRFLRSGVQKAGSSTKYEKSGNEQFVTEISKWVFHERGHLKAVNVKHHKIGETTEPAMYRINDDLEYSVEIYEWSGTSWKPYIADDVQVQFYMMSPYVLKTLSNDQKGLYSTSFKVPDVYGVFQFKVEYERLGYTSLSLSKQIPVRPFRHNEYERFITTAYPYYGASFSTMAAFFIFSIVFLYHK
;
A
#
# COMPACT_ATOMS: atom_id res chain seq x y z
N MET A 1 0.86 24.73 5.07
CA MET A 1 1.08 23.54 4.22
C MET A 1 2.57 23.42 4.11
N GLU A 2 3.15 22.43 4.77
CA GLU A 2 4.59 22.23 4.82
C GLU A 2 4.84 20.88 4.17
N GLY A 3 5.23 20.93 2.90
CA GLY A 3 5.46 19.79 2.04
C GLY A 3 6.38 20.25 0.93
N ASP A 4 7.42 19.49 0.67
CA ASP A 4 8.33 19.80 -0.44
C ASP A 4 7.62 19.47 -1.75
N HIS A 5 7.46 20.49 -2.59
CA HIS A 5 6.85 20.39 -3.91
C HIS A 5 7.90 20.73 -4.95
N THR A 6 8.00 19.93 -6.00
CA THR A 6 8.94 20.21 -7.09
C THR A 6 8.27 19.97 -8.44
N LEU A 7 8.31 20.99 -9.28
CA LEU A 7 7.90 20.91 -10.68
C LEU A 7 9.16 20.93 -11.54
N ILE A 8 9.35 19.87 -12.32
CA ILE A 8 10.45 19.77 -13.30
C ILE A 8 9.82 19.76 -14.68
N THR A 9 10.20 20.75 -15.49
CA THR A 9 9.75 20.89 -16.86
C THR A 9 10.95 21.16 -17.75
N SER A 10 11.07 20.42 -18.85
CA SER A 10 12.15 20.63 -19.82
C SER A 10 11.67 20.42 -21.25
N ASP A 11 12.12 21.28 -22.15
CA ASP A 11 11.91 21.17 -23.60
C ASP A 11 13.15 20.64 -24.33
N ASP A 12 14.34 20.77 -23.74
CA ASP A 12 15.59 20.28 -24.30
C ASP A 12 15.99 18.94 -23.69
N LEU A 13 16.78 18.16 -24.44
CA LEU A 13 17.35 16.86 -24.06
C LEU A 13 18.14 16.98 -22.76
N ILE A 14 17.47 16.84 -21.62
CA ILE A 14 18.13 16.59 -20.35
C ILE A 14 18.43 15.09 -20.30
N GLN A 15 19.68 14.72 -20.57
CA GLN A 15 20.22 13.45 -20.07
C GLN A 15 20.41 13.60 -18.55
N SER A 16 19.34 13.40 -17.78
CA SER A 16 19.45 13.31 -16.34
C SER A 16 19.10 11.90 -15.90
N ASP A 17 20.13 11.15 -15.51
CA ASP A 17 19.98 9.97 -14.67
C ASP A 17 19.64 10.43 -13.24
N VAL A 18 18.40 10.90 -13.02
CA VAL A 18 17.89 11.12 -11.66
C VAL A 18 17.46 9.76 -11.12
N ILE A 19 18.43 9.01 -10.61
CA ILE A 19 18.22 7.76 -9.89
C ILE A 19 17.74 8.12 -8.48
N LEU A 20 16.42 8.07 -8.25
CA LEU A 20 15.85 8.09 -6.90
C LEU A 20 16.06 6.71 -6.23
N GLY A 21 17.26 6.52 -5.67
CA GLY A 21 17.72 5.34 -4.91
C GLY A 21 18.31 4.23 -5.83
N ASP A 22 19.48 3.62 -5.61
CA ASP A 22 20.34 3.51 -4.42
C ASP A 22 21.84 3.73 -4.78
N ARG A 23 22.13 4.63 -5.73
CA ARG A 23 23.51 5.07 -6.04
C ARG A 23 23.61 6.58 -6.33
N LYS A 24 24.03 7.27 -5.26
CA LYS A 24 24.82 8.52 -5.09
C LYS A 24 24.66 9.68 -6.10
N ILE A 25 24.02 10.75 -5.63
CA ILE A 25 24.39 12.14 -5.97
C ILE A 25 25.64 12.45 -5.13
N GLU A 26 26.81 12.58 -5.77
CA GLU A 26 28.04 13.07 -5.11
C GLU A 26 28.08 14.59 -5.16
N LEU A 27 27.70 15.22 -4.03
CA LEU A 27 28.29 16.50 -3.64
C LEU A 27 29.71 16.21 -3.14
N ASP A 28 30.65 16.83 -3.81
CA ASP A 28 32.09 16.67 -3.58
C ASP A 28 32.47 17.27 -2.22
N MET A 29 32.83 16.40 -1.28
CA MET A 29 33.54 16.76 -0.05
C MET A 29 34.40 15.55 0.36
N GLN A 30 35.61 15.46 -0.18
CA GLN A 30 36.69 14.60 0.33
C GLN A 30 37.35 15.23 1.58
N PRO A 31 38.12 14.50 2.43
CA PRO A 31 38.77 13.18 2.26
C PRO A 31 38.32 12.16 3.34
N TYR A 32 38.53 10.84 3.24
CA TYR A 32 39.81 10.12 3.36
C TYR A 32 39.65 8.63 2.97
N CYS A 33 40.67 8.12 2.30
CA CYS A 33 41.31 6.80 2.43
C CYS A 33 40.56 5.46 2.29
N LEU A 34 41.15 4.67 1.38
CA LEU A 34 41.56 3.25 1.50
C LEU A 34 40.65 2.14 0.96
N CYS A 35 41.21 1.51 -0.08
CA CYS A 35 41.32 0.06 -0.33
C CYS A 35 40.16 -0.73 -0.99
N SER A 36 40.41 -0.99 -2.29
CA SER A 36 40.67 -2.34 -2.86
C SER A 36 39.54 -3.20 -3.45
N LEU A 37 39.70 -3.50 -4.76
CA LEU A 37 39.62 -4.79 -5.53
C LEU A 37 38.47 -5.80 -5.22
N VAL A 38 37.82 -6.57 -6.12
CA VAL A 38 38.09 -7.08 -7.49
C VAL A 38 36.86 -7.85 -8.04
N ALA A 39 36.77 -7.92 -9.39
CA ALA A 39 36.11 -8.83 -10.38
C ALA A 39 35.09 -9.94 -9.94
N ILE A 40 33.96 -10.23 -10.62
CA ILE A 40 33.61 -10.55 -12.05
C ILE A 40 33.82 -12.04 -12.48
N LEU A 41 32.68 -12.68 -12.86
CA LEU A 41 32.43 -13.89 -13.71
C LEU A 41 33.06 -15.26 -13.27
N HIS A 42 32.48 -16.46 -13.48
CA HIS A 42 31.74 -17.03 -14.62
C HIS A 42 30.99 -18.35 -14.24
N ARG A 43 29.99 -18.72 -15.04
CA ARG A 43 29.22 -20.00 -15.09
C ARG A 43 30.07 -21.28 -15.24
N ALA A 44 29.60 -22.43 -14.73
CA ALA A 44 29.15 -23.58 -15.55
C ALA A 44 28.65 -24.82 -14.72
N GLN A 45 27.54 -25.38 -15.23
CA GLN A 45 26.95 -26.74 -15.19
C GLN A 45 27.56 -27.88 -14.34
N SER A 46 26.67 -28.71 -13.76
CA SER A 46 26.69 -30.18 -13.86
C SER A 46 25.35 -30.81 -13.44
N ALA A 47 24.91 -31.81 -14.21
CA ALA A 47 23.71 -32.62 -14.01
C ALA A 47 24.06 -33.93 -13.27
N LEU A 48 23.15 -34.47 -12.44
CA LEU A 48 23.02 -35.92 -12.22
C LEU A 48 21.78 -36.28 -11.37
N LEU A 49 20.84 -36.96 -12.05
CA LEU A 49 20.03 -38.12 -11.64
C LEU A 49 19.69 -38.37 -10.15
N TRP A 50 18.39 -38.49 -9.86
CA TRP A 50 17.88 -39.62 -9.05
C TRP A 50 16.46 -40.02 -9.50
N LYS A 51 16.22 -41.34 -9.57
CA LYS A 51 14.97 -42.02 -9.97
C LYS A 51 14.18 -42.47 -8.73
N GLY A 52 12.85 -42.60 -8.87
CA GLY A 52 11.98 -43.46 -8.05
C GLY A 52 10.75 -42.72 -7.51
N ALA A 53 9.56 -42.74 -8.14
CA ALA A 53 8.58 -43.82 -8.35
C ALA A 53 7.55 -43.99 -7.20
N THR A 54 6.34 -43.44 -7.39
CA THR A 54 5.03 -43.87 -6.84
C THR A 54 3.94 -43.20 -7.71
N LYS A 55 3.14 -43.84 -8.58
CA LYS A 55 2.17 -44.96 -8.50
C LYS A 55 0.70 -44.47 -8.31
N TRP A 56 -0.09 -44.51 -9.41
CA TRP A 56 -1.58 -44.49 -9.60
C TRP A 56 -2.37 -43.25 -9.09
N MET A 57 -3.42 -42.69 -9.72
CA MET A 57 -4.51 -43.12 -10.64
C MET A 57 -5.08 -41.87 -11.39
N PRO A 58 -5.84 -42.00 -12.49
CA PRO A 58 -6.24 -40.87 -13.34
C PRO A 58 -7.53 -40.19 -12.84
N ARG A 59 -7.56 -38.86 -12.84
CA ARG A 59 -8.78 -38.09 -12.54
C ARG A 59 -8.98 -37.01 -13.60
N ARG A 60 -10.14 -37.13 -14.28
CA ARG A 60 -10.87 -36.17 -15.13
C ARG A 60 -10.11 -34.96 -15.69
N GLN A 61 -10.02 -34.97 -17.01
CA GLN A 61 -9.61 -33.85 -17.82
C GLN A 61 -10.83 -32.95 -18.07
N ASP A 62 -11.13 -32.08 -17.11
CA ASP A 62 -12.09 -31.00 -17.33
C ASP A 62 -11.36 -29.86 -18.06
N LYS A 63 -11.66 -29.72 -19.36
CA LYS A 63 -11.34 -28.53 -20.15
C LYS A 63 -12.00 -27.31 -19.47
N PRO A 64 -11.27 -26.24 -19.12
CA PRO A 64 -11.92 -24.96 -18.97
C PRO A 64 -12.32 -24.48 -20.37
N GLN A 65 -13.63 -24.40 -20.58
CA GLN A 65 -14.23 -23.78 -21.75
C GLN A 65 -13.77 -22.33 -21.84
N HIS A 66 -13.33 -21.93 -23.03
CA HIS A 66 -13.25 -20.53 -23.41
C HIS A 66 -14.62 -19.89 -23.24
N MET A 67 -14.78 -19.11 -22.17
CA MET A 67 -15.84 -18.11 -22.07
C MET A 67 -15.19 -16.75 -22.32
N GLN A 68 -14.78 -16.53 -23.58
CA GLN A 68 -14.64 -15.17 -24.08
C GLN A 68 -16.05 -14.68 -24.38
N HIS A 69 -16.59 -13.79 -23.56
CA HIS A 69 -17.60 -12.81 -23.94
C HIS A 69 -17.57 -11.67 -22.92
N GLY A 70 -17.21 -10.46 -23.38
CA GLY A 70 -17.77 -9.22 -22.84
C GLY A 70 -17.03 -8.49 -21.71
N SER A 71 -15.69 -8.44 -21.68
CA SER A 71 -14.97 -7.63 -20.67
C SER A 71 -13.83 -6.77 -21.23
N VAL A 72 -13.87 -6.44 -22.53
CA VAL A 72 -12.93 -5.50 -23.15
C VAL A 72 -13.56 -4.12 -23.39
N ASP A 73 -14.89 -3.98 -23.37
CA ASP A 73 -15.54 -2.75 -23.82
C ASP A 73 -15.89 -1.74 -22.71
N LEU A 74 -15.87 -2.13 -21.43
CA LEU A 74 -16.31 -1.24 -20.33
C LEU A 74 -15.22 -0.29 -19.81
N ALA A 75 -13.94 -0.58 -20.03
CA ALA A 75 -12.83 0.32 -19.67
C ALA A 75 -12.55 1.36 -20.76
N GLU A 76 -12.93 1.09 -22.01
CA GLU A 76 -12.81 2.04 -23.13
C GLU A 76 -14.02 3.00 -23.20
N GLN A 77 -15.15 2.63 -22.58
CA GLN A 77 -16.38 3.43 -22.55
C GLN A 77 -16.51 4.40 -21.36
N ALA A 78 -15.51 4.47 -20.48
CA ALA A 78 -15.43 5.47 -19.40
C ALA A 78 -14.46 6.63 -19.71
N ALA A 79 -14.04 6.80 -20.97
CA ALA A 79 -13.40 8.03 -21.45
C ALA A 79 -14.46 9.15 -21.57
N LEU A 80 -14.95 9.61 -20.43
CA LEU A 80 -15.83 10.76 -20.24
C LEU A 80 -15.35 11.92 -21.13
N ASP A 81 -16.24 12.43 -22.00
CA ASP A 81 -16.17 13.66 -22.82
C ASP A 81 -15.06 14.66 -22.42
N LYS A 82 -13.81 14.35 -22.74
CA LYS A 82 -12.66 15.21 -22.47
C LYS A 82 -11.96 15.51 -23.76
N ALA A 83 -11.87 16.81 -24.07
CA ALA A 83 -11.18 17.28 -25.24
C ALA A 83 -9.72 16.77 -25.25
N PRO A 84 -9.15 16.46 -26.42
CA PRO A 84 -7.79 15.97 -26.52
C PRO A 84 -6.76 16.97 -25.96
N ILE A 85 -5.66 16.42 -25.44
CA ILE A 85 -4.55 17.20 -24.89
C ILE A 85 -3.51 17.43 -25.99
N LEU A 86 -3.03 18.66 -26.11
CA LEU A 86 -1.89 19.02 -26.96
C LEU A 86 -0.60 18.93 -26.15
N PHE A 87 0.41 18.29 -26.71
CA PHE A 87 1.71 18.12 -26.11
C PHE A 87 2.80 18.35 -27.16
N HIS A 88 3.81 19.14 -26.82
CA HIS A 88 4.98 19.38 -27.67
C HIS A 88 6.23 19.42 -26.81
N GLY A 89 7.06 18.38 -26.92
CA GLY A 89 8.30 18.29 -26.16
C GLY A 89 8.86 16.88 -26.16
N ILE A 90 9.72 16.59 -25.18
CA ILE A 90 10.41 15.32 -25.05
C ILE A 90 9.54 14.26 -24.35
N GLY A 91 9.78 13.00 -24.68
CA GLY A 91 9.25 11.87 -23.94
C GLY A 91 10.34 11.24 -23.07
N HIS A 92 9.99 10.77 -21.88
CA HIS A 92 10.88 10.07 -20.96
C HIS A 92 10.40 8.65 -20.68
N SER A 93 11.32 7.80 -20.23
CA SER A 93 11.01 6.46 -19.74
C SER A 93 10.89 6.44 -18.24
N VAL A 94 9.96 5.63 -17.74
CA VAL A 94 9.85 5.31 -16.31
C VAL A 94 10.27 3.87 -16.09
N ASN A 95 11.05 3.62 -15.05
CA ASN A 95 11.41 2.26 -14.64
C ASN A 95 10.16 1.53 -14.11
N PRO A 96 9.69 0.44 -14.75
CA PRO A 96 8.50 -0.28 -14.30
C PRO A 96 8.67 -0.97 -12.95
N ALA A 97 9.89 -1.15 -12.46
CA ALA A 97 10.15 -1.74 -11.14
C ALA A 97 9.93 -0.75 -9.97
N ASN A 98 9.82 0.55 -10.25
CA ASN A 98 9.64 1.56 -9.22
C ASN A 98 8.15 1.82 -8.95
N SER A 99 7.67 1.48 -7.75
CA SER A 99 6.27 1.65 -7.35
C SER A 99 5.88 3.09 -7.00
N LEU A 100 6.86 3.98 -6.78
CA LEU A 100 6.64 5.37 -6.38
C LEU A 100 6.37 6.31 -7.57
N VAL A 101 6.70 5.85 -8.79
CA VAL A 101 6.56 6.63 -10.02
C VAL A 101 5.36 6.15 -10.81
N LEU A 102 4.53 7.09 -11.25
CA LEU A 102 3.31 6.82 -12.00
C LEU A 102 3.32 7.60 -13.30
N LYS A 103 2.85 6.96 -14.37
CA LYS A 103 2.65 7.60 -15.68
C LYS A 103 1.24 8.19 -15.72
N VAL A 104 1.15 9.50 -15.82
CA VAL A 104 -0.15 10.20 -15.89
C VAL A 104 -0.60 10.34 -17.34
N LEU A 105 0.34 10.68 -18.23
CA LEU A 105 0.09 10.79 -19.67
C LEU A 105 1.13 9.98 -20.43
N SER A 106 0.69 8.97 -21.17
CA SER A 106 1.52 8.19 -22.08
C SER A 106 1.28 8.59 -23.53
N ALA A 107 2.29 8.39 -24.38
CA ALA A 107 2.13 8.61 -25.82
C ALA A 107 1.22 7.54 -26.46
N SER A 108 0.78 7.81 -27.70
CA SER A 108 0.00 6.85 -28.47
C SER A 108 0.83 5.60 -28.83
N PRO A 109 0.20 4.43 -29.06
CA PRO A 109 0.92 3.21 -29.43
C PRO A 109 1.76 3.32 -30.72
N SER A 110 1.41 4.26 -31.60
CA SER A 110 2.11 4.56 -32.85
C SER A 110 3.25 5.59 -32.71
N ALA A 111 3.45 6.18 -31.53
CA ALA A 111 4.46 7.20 -31.31
C ALA A 111 5.86 6.59 -31.15
N TYR A 112 6.89 7.34 -31.50
CA TYR A 112 8.28 7.01 -31.22
C TYR A 112 9.06 8.28 -30.88
N SER A 113 10.07 8.17 -30.02
CA SER A 113 10.93 9.29 -29.66
C SER A 113 12.25 9.20 -30.42
N ALA A 114 12.53 10.19 -31.28
CA ALA A 114 13.77 10.29 -32.04
C ALA A 114 14.06 11.75 -32.41
N ASN A 115 15.30 12.04 -32.80
CA ASN A 115 15.64 13.35 -33.33
C ASN A 115 15.00 13.53 -34.73
N PRO A 116 14.11 14.51 -34.93
CA PRO A 116 13.38 14.69 -36.18
C PRO A 116 14.26 15.10 -37.38
N LYS A 117 15.48 15.60 -37.13
CA LYS A 117 16.41 16.05 -38.18
C LYS A 117 17.32 14.94 -38.69
N SER A 118 17.49 13.86 -37.93
CA SER A 118 18.38 12.75 -38.28
C SER A 118 17.61 11.61 -38.96
N LYS A 119 18.19 11.00 -40.00
CA LYS A 119 17.64 9.76 -40.56
C LYS A 119 17.79 8.62 -39.55
N LEU A 120 16.70 7.89 -39.33
CA LEU A 120 16.69 6.75 -38.41
C LEU A 120 17.38 5.55 -39.06
N SER A 121 18.53 5.12 -38.51
CA SER A 121 19.24 3.92 -38.97
C SER A 121 18.86 2.67 -38.17
N SER A 122 18.37 2.84 -36.94
CA SER A 122 18.00 1.77 -36.01
C SER A 122 16.67 2.11 -35.34
N PRO A 123 15.92 1.12 -34.84
CA PRO A 123 14.70 1.39 -34.09
C PRO A 123 15.02 2.31 -32.88
N PRO A 124 14.14 3.27 -32.57
CA PRO A 124 14.37 4.21 -31.49
C PRO A 124 14.22 3.51 -30.13
N LEU A 125 14.91 4.03 -29.11
CA LEU A 125 14.93 3.42 -27.77
C LEU A 125 13.55 3.43 -27.10
N LEU A 126 12.75 4.46 -27.34
CA LEU A 126 11.40 4.60 -26.78
C LEU A 126 10.36 4.56 -27.89
N THR A 127 9.47 3.58 -27.81
CA THR A 127 8.39 3.34 -28.77
C THR A 127 7.06 3.08 -28.08
N GLY A 128 5.97 3.49 -28.73
CA GLY A 128 4.60 3.27 -28.32
C GLY A 128 4.26 3.83 -26.94
N SER A 129 3.40 3.11 -26.22
CA SER A 129 2.89 3.48 -24.90
C SER A 129 3.92 3.37 -23.75
N ALA A 130 5.14 2.90 -24.05
CA ALA A 130 6.25 2.94 -23.12
C ALA A 130 6.76 4.37 -22.90
N ILE A 131 6.55 5.26 -23.88
CA ILE A 131 6.88 6.68 -23.78
C ILE A 131 5.94 7.35 -22.77
N SER A 132 6.52 7.88 -21.70
CA SER A 132 5.84 8.76 -20.77
C SER A 132 6.03 10.20 -21.20
N LEU A 133 4.94 10.97 -21.23
CA LEU A 133 4.96 12.40 -21.55
C LEU A 133 4.89 13.24 -20.26
N VAL A 134 4.06 12.78 -19.32
CA VAL A 134 3.91 13.37 -17.99
C VAL A 134 3.94 12.25 -16.95
N SER A 135 4.86 12.35 -16.00
CA SER A 135 4.97 11.44 -14.86
C SER A 135 4.92 12.18 -13.55
N ILE A 136 4.42 11.48 -12.54
CA ILE A 136 4.42 11.96 -11.16
C ILE A 136 5.21 11.00 -10.29
N VAL A 137 5.84 11.56 -9.26
CA VAL A 137 6.49 10.80 -8.20
C VAL A 137 5.84 11.18 -6.88
N GLN A 138 5.43 10.18 -6.12
CA GLN A 138 5.05 10.35 -4.73
C GLN A 138 6.10 9.69 -3.87
N ALA A 139 6.88 10.50 -3.15
CA ALA A 139 7.91 10.00 -2.25
C ALA A 139 7.28 9.43 -0.95
N ARG A 140 8.07 8.65 -0.20
CA ARG A 140 7.62 8.02 1.06
C ARG A 140 7.24 9.02 2.16
N ASN A 141 7.79 10.23 2.10
CA ASN A 141 7.42 11.36 2.96
C ASN A 141 6.20 12.15 2.42
N ASN A 142 5.46 11.59 1.46
CA ASN A 142 4.33 12.23 0.78
C ASN A 142 4.67 13.52 -0.01
N ALA A 143 5.94 13.77 -0.30
CA ALA A 143 6.34 14.82 -1.25
C ALA A 143 5.89 14.45 -2.67
N ARG A 144 5.39 15.44 -3.42
CA ARG A 144 4.83 15.27 -4.77
C ARG A 144 5.68 16.00 -5.78
N ILE A 145 6.12 15.26 -6.79
CA ILE A 145 6.94 15.78 -7.89
C ILE A 145 6.20 15.52 -9.20
N LEU A 146 6.11 16.55 -10.04
CA LEU A 146 5.61 16.43 -11.41
C LEU A 146 6.76 16.63 -12.39
N ILE A 147 6.89 15.69 -13.31
CA ILE A 147 7.88 15.70 -14.39
C ILE A 147 7.10 15.74 -15.70
N SER A 148 7.22 16.87 -16.42
CA SER A 148 6.64 17.06 -17.75
C SER A 148 7.74 17.30 -18.76
N GLY A 149 7.71 16.56 -19.87
CA GLY A 149 8.64 16.77 -20.98
C GLY A 149 8.26 17.92 -21.92
N SER A 150 7.31 18.79 -21.53
CA SER A 150 6.83 19.91 -22.36
C SER A 150 6.48 21.11 -21.49
N LEU A 151 7.12 22.26 -21.77
CA LEU A 151 6.75 23.60 -21.27
C LEU A 151 5.52 24.12 -22.00
N ASP A 152 5.42 23.84 -23.31
CA ASP A 152 4.29 24.25 -24.14
C ASP A 152 2.95 23.70 -23.62
N LEU A 153 2.95 22.56 -22.92
CA LEU A 153 1.78 22.00 -22.23
C LEU A 153 1.12 23.03 -21.29
N PHE A 154 1.93 23.87 -20.64
CA PHE A 154 1.49 24.92 -19.70
C PHE A 154 1.29 26.29 -20.38
N SER A 155 1.49 26.39 -21.70
CA SER A 155 1.38 27.67 -22.42
C SER A 155 -0.08 28.09 -22.65
N ASN A 156 -0.35 29.40 -22.54
CA ASN A 156 -1.65 29.98 -22.86
C ASN A 156 -2.15 29.63 -24.28
N ARG A 157 -1.22 29.40 -25.21
CA ARG A 157 -1.52 28.96 -26.57
C ARG A 157 -2.23 27.61 -26.57
N PHE A 158 -1.64 26.60 -25.91
CA PHE A 158 -2.22 25.26 -25.87
C PHE A 158 -3.45 25.18 -24.98
N LEU A 159 -3.57 26.02 -23.95
CA LEU A 159 -4.75 26.08 -23.08
C LEU A 159 -6.01 26.63 -23.78
N ARG A 160 -5.84 27.49 -24.80
CA ARG A 160 -6.94 28.16 -25.50
C ARG A 160 -7.19 27.67 -26.92
N SER A 161 -6.25 26.92 -27.51
CA SER A 161 -6.37 26.42 -28.88
C SER A 161 -7.43 25.32 -29.00
N GLY A 162 -8.20 25.35 -30.09
CA GLY A 162 -9.02 24.22 -30.52
C GLY A 162 -8.18 23.07 -31.07
N VAL A 163 -8.71 21.86 -30.98
CA VAL A 163 -8.00 20.64 -31.38
C VAL A 163 -8.81 19.88 -32.43
N GLN A 164 -8.13 19.48 -33.50
CA GLN A 164 -8.66 18.57 -34.50
C GLN A 164 -7.57 17.56 -34.86
N LYS A 165 -7.87 16.27 -34.73
CA LYS A 165 -6.94 15.22 -35.14
C LYS A 165 -6.88 15.17 -36.67
N ALA A 166 -5.68 15.08 -37.24
CA ALA A 166 -5.51 14.94 -38.68
C ALA A 166 -6.29 13.70 -39.19
N GLY A 167 -7.16 13.90 -40.18
CA GLY A 167 -8.03 12.87 -40.73
C GLY A 167 -9.33 12.59 -39.95
N SER A 168 -9.62 13.36 -38.89
CA SER A 168 -10.90 13.28 -38.17
C SER A 168 -11.78 14.50 -38.42
N SER A 169 -13.09 14.27 -38.52
CA SER A 169 -14.12 15.31 -38.62
C SER A 169 -14.48 15.94 -37.28
N THR A 170 -14.08 15.35 -36.15
CA THR A 170 -14.37 15.89 -34.82
C THR A 170 -13.41 17.03 -34.49
N LYS A 171 -13.99 18.22 -34.33
CA LYS A 171 -13.27 19.43 -33.93
C LYS A 171 -13.74 19.85 -32.55
N TYR A 172 -12.78 20.04 -31.66
CA TYR A 172 -13.00 20.59 -30.34
C TYR A 172 -12.66 22.07 -30.35
N GLU A 173 -13.55 22.91 -29.84
CA GLU A 173 -13.31 24.37 -29.77
C GLU A 173 -12.15 24.71 -28.83
N LYS A 174 -11.94 23.91 -27.79
CA LYS A 174 -10.90 24.08 -26.77
C LYS A 174 -10.24 22.74 -26.46
N SER A 175 -8.94 22.76 -26.20
CA SER A 175 -8.17 21.59 -25.75
C SER A 175 -8.49 21.21 -24.29
N GLY A 176 -8.16 19.97 -23.93
CA GLY A 176 -8.25 19.51 -22.54
C GLY A 176 -7.12 20.00 -21.62
N ASN A 177 -6.17 20.79 -22.13
CA ASN A 177 -4.95 21.16 -21.40
C ASN A 177 -5.24 21.96 -20.13
N GLU A 178 -6.21 22.87 -20.16
CA GLU A 178 -6.51 23.72 -18.99
C GLU A 178 -7.04 22.88 -17.82
N GLN A 179 -7.97 21.97 -18.09
CA GLN A 179 -8.49 21.07 -17.06
C GLN A 179 -7.38 20.14 -16.55
N PHE A 180 -6.55 19.59 -17.45
CA PHE A 180 -5.45 18.72 -17.08
C PHE A 180 -4.42 19.41 -16.18
N VAL A 181 -3.93 20.59 -16.60
CA VAL A 181 -2.94 21.39 -15.87
C VAL A 181 -3.50 21.86 -14.52
N THR A 182 -4.78 22.22 -14.46
CA THR A 182 -5.42 22.65 -13.21
C THR A 182 -5.57 21.50 -12.22
N GLU A 183 -5.95 20.30 -12.68
CA GLU A 183 -6.12 19.16 -11.77
C GLU A 183 -4.78 18.59 -11.32
N ILE A 184 -3.76 18.56 -12.20
CA ILE A 184 -2.43 18.10 -11.82
C ILE A 184 -1.75 19.09 -10.87
N SER A 185 -1.94 20.41 -11.04
CA SER A 185 -1.39 21.40 -10.12
C SER A 185 -2.00 21.28 -8.73
N LYS A 186 -3.34 21.16 -8.63
CA LYS A 186 -4.04 20.88 -7.36
C LYS A 186 -3.51 19.63 -6.67
N TRP A 187 -3.23 18.59 -7.44
CA TRP A 187 -2.64 17.37 -6.89
C TRP A 187 -1.21 17.61 -6.40
N VAL A 188 -0.33 18.24 -7.19
CA VAL A 188 1.07 18.50 -6.80
C VAL A 188 1.15 19.33 -5.52
N PHE A 189 0.35 20.39 -5.38
CA PHE A 189 0.37 21.33 -4.26
C PHE A 189 -0.47 20.89 -3.04
N HIS A 190 -0.77 19.60 -2.90
CA HIS A 190 -1.60 19.04 -1.81
C HIS A 190 -2.99 19.67 -1.66
N GLU A 191 -3.55 20.32 -2.68
CA GLU A 191 -4.92 20.85 -2.63
C GLU A 191 -5.98 19.77 -2.81
N ARG A 192 -5.60 18.63 -3.41
CA ARG A 192 -6.48 17.47 -3.65
C ARG A 192 -5.81 16.15 -3.26
N GLY A 193 -6.60 15.19 -2.78
CA GLY A 193 -6.12 13.85 -2.44
C GLY A 193 -5.12 13.85 -1.27
N HIS A 194 -5.19 14.84 -0.38
CA HIS A 194 -4.35 14.91 0.82
C HIS A 194 -5.16 14.41 2.02
N LEU A 195 -4.75 13.25 2.54
CA LEU A 195 -5.40 12.57 3.65
C LEU A 195 -4.66 12.85 4.95
N LYS A 196 -5.43 12.96 6.03
CA LYS A 196 -4.91 13.06 7.39
C LYS A 196 -5.72 12.15 8.28
N ALA A 197 -5.02 11.27 8.99
CA ALA A 197 -5.60 10.50 10.07
C ALA A 197 -5.37 11.19 11.41
N VAL A 198 -6.41 11.24 12.24
CA VAL A 198 -6.38 11.83 13.57
C VAL A 198 -7.09 10.92 14.57
N ASN A 199 -6.85 11.18 15.85
CA ASN A 199 -7.62 10.60 16.95
C ASN A 199 -7.69 9.06 16.94
N VAL A 200 -6.54 8.40 16.74
CA VAL A 200 -6.44 6.94 16.86
C VAL A 200 -6.76 6.56 18.29
N LYS A 201 -7.78 5.72 18.49
CA LYS A 201 -8.23 5.24 19.80
C LYS A 201 -8.37 3.73 19.81
N HIS A 202 -8.03 3.11 20.93
CA HIS A 202 -8.27 1.69 21.16
C HIS A 202 -8.61 1.44 22.62
N HIS A 203 -9.61 0.60 22.90
CA HIS A 203 -9.99 0.25 24.26
C HIS A 203 -10.59 -1.16 24.29
N LYS A 204 -10.85 -1.67 25.50
CA LYS A 204 -11.63 -2.90 25.66
C LYS A 204 -13.10 -2.60 25.39
N ILE A 205 -13.85 -3.59 24.94
CA ILE A 205 -15.31 -3.44 24.79
C ILE A 205 -15.92 -3.17 26.18
N GLY A 206 -16.70 -2.10 26.30
CA GLY A 206 -17.33 -1.67 27.56
C GLY A 206 -16.48 -0.69 28.39
N GLU A 207 -15.24 -0.43 28.01
CA GLU A 207 -14.39 0.61 28.60
C GLU A 207 -14.22 1.79 27.61
N THR A 208 -13.92 2.99 28.10
CA THR A 208 -13.65 4.16 27.23
C THR A 208 -12.19 4.58 27.26
N THR A 209 -11.45 4.11 28.26
CA THR A 209 -10.04 4.47 28.48
C THR A 209 -9.11 3.52 27.75
N GLU A 210 -8.04 4.06 27.17
CA GLU A 210 -7.01 3.24 26.52
C GLU A 210 -6.25 2.41 27.57
N PRO A 211 -6.24 1.07 27.48
CA PRO A 211 -5.49 0.24 28.40
C PRO A 211 -4.00 0.28 28.08
N ALA A 212 -3.15 0.20 29.11
CA ALA A 212 -1.70 0.08 28.94
C ALA A 212 -1.27 -1.27 28.34
N MET A 213 -2.09 -2.31 28.51
CA MET A 213 -1.84 -3.66 27.99
C MET A 213 -3.14 -4.43 27.82
N TYR A 214 -3.18 -5.33 26.83
CA TYR A 214 -4.28 -6.29 26.66
C TYR A 214 -3.90 -7.65 27.23
N ARG A 215 -4.91 -8.48 27.50
CA ARG A 215 -4.73 -9.90 27.76
C ARG A 215 -5.09 -10.69 26.51
N ILE A 216 -4.50 -11.88 26.36
CA ILE A 216 -4.95 -12.85 25.36
C ILE A 216 -6.47 -13.04 25.45
N ASN A 217 -7.13 -13.19 24.30
CA ASN A 217 -8.57 -13.39 24.22
C ASN A 217 -9.45 -12.24 24.77
N ASP A 218 -8.90 -11.06 25.08
CA ASP A 218 -9.74 -9.89 25.37
C ASP A 218 -10.43 -9.39 24.10
N ASP A 219 -11.66 -8.89 24.22
CA ASP A 219 -12.35 -8.21 23.14
C ASP A 219 -11.99 -6.72 23.14
N LEU A 220 -11.55 -6.21 22.00
CA LEU A 220 -11.12 -4.82 21.83
C LEU A 220 -11.89 -4.12 20.72
N GLU A 221 -11.97 -2.80 20.83
CA GLU A 221 -12.46 -1.90 19.80
C GLU A 221 -11.34 -0.95 19.38
N TYR A 222 -11.18 -0.76 18.07
CA TYR A 222 -10.23 0.15 17.46
C TYR A 222 -10.98 1.18 16.62
N SER A 223 -10.60 2.44 16.72
CA SER A 223 -11.16 3.51 15.89
C SER A 223 -10.10 4.52 15.45
N VAL A 224 -10.32 5.12 14.28
CA VAL A 224 -9.49 6.17 13.70
C VAL A 224 -10.37 7.11 12.88
N GLU A 225 -10.08 8.40 12.93
CA GLU A 225 -10.75 9.41 12.12
C GLU A 225 -9.86 9.76 10.91
N ILE A 226 -10.41 9.74 9.70
CA ILE A 226 -9.68 10.07 8.47
C ILE A 226 -10.40 11.21 7.75
N TYR A 227 -9.64 12.25 7.41
CA TYR A 227 -10.11 13.44 6.72
C TYR A 227 -9.33 13.67 5.43
N GLU A 228 -10.01 14.21 4.42
CA GLU A 228 -9.43 14.68 3.17
C GLU A 228 -9.44 16.21 3.14
N TRP A 229 -8.35 16.80 2.66
CA TRP A 229 -8.26 18.22 2.40
C TRP A 229 -8.91 18.58 1.05
N SER A 230 -9.87 19.49 1.08
CA SER A 230 -10.61 19.95 -0.11
C SER A 230 -10.02 21.23 -0.75
N GLY A 231 -8.82 21.66 -0.34
CA GLY A 231 -8.23 22.96 -0.73
C GLY A 231 -8.56 24.10 0.25
N THR A 232 -9.73 24.05 0.88
CA THR A 232 -10.22 25.08 1.80
C THR A 232 -10.48 24.56 3.21
N SER A 233 -11.03 23.36 3.35
CA SER A 233 -11.35 22.74 4.63
C SER A 233 -11.14 21.24 4.62
N TRP A 234 -10.99 20.67 5.83
CA TRP A 234 -10.94 19.23 6.07
C TRP A 234 -12.36 18.66 6.03
N LYS A 235 -12.59 17.69 5.14
CA LYS A 235 -13.85 16.97 5.00
C LYS A 235 -13.66 15.51 5.38
N PRO A 236 -14.68 14.84 5.94
CA PRO A 236 -14.65 13.40 6.17
C PRO A 236 -14.26 12.63 4.91
N TYR A 237 -13.28 11.73 5.02
CA TYR A 237 -12.98 10.78 3.96
C TYR A 237 -13.92 9.57 4.09
N ILE A 238 -14.52 9.14 2.98
CA ILE A 238 -15.45 8.02 2.94
C ILE A 238 -14.90 6.98 1.97
N ALA A 239 -14.62 5.79 2.49
CA ALA A 239 -14.08 4.66 1.77
C ALA A 239 -14.45 3.36 2.49
N ASP A 240 -14.49 2.26 1.75
CA ASP A 240 -14.91 0.94 2.26
C ASP A 240 -13.73 -0.05 2.36
N ASP A 241 -12.53 0.38 1.97
CA ASP A 241 -11.33 -0.46 1.80
C ASP A 241 -10.24 -0.22 2.87
N VAL A 242 -10.51 0.59 3.89
CA VAL A 242 -9.55 0.86 4.97
C VAL A 242 -9.45 -0.36 5.88
N GLN A 243 -8.24 -0.84 6.12
CA GLN A 243 -7.99 -2.04 6.93
C GLN A 243 -7.05 -1.74 8.10
N VAL A 244 -7.33 -2.38 9.23
CA VAL A 244 -6.43 -2.45 10.39
C VAL A 244 -5.79 -3.81 10.48
N GLN A 245 -4.50 -3.82 10.81
CA GLN A 245 -3.70 -4.98 11.08
C GLN A 245 -3.33 -5.02 12.56
N PHE A 246 -3.55 -6.16 13.21
CA PHE A 246 -2.95 -6.46 14.51
C PHE A 246 -1.69 -7.28 14.26
N TYR A 247 -0.55 -6.59 14.29
CA TYR A 247 0.71 -7.04 13.71
C TYR A 247 1.76 -7.31 14.81
N MET A 248 2.59 -8.34 14.63
CA MET A 248 3.78 -8.58 15.47
C MET A 248 5.01 -8.84 14.59
N MET A 249 5.07 -10.02 13.96
CA MET A 249 5.99 -10.35 12.86
C MET A 249 5.24 -10.58 11.54
N SER A 250 3.96 -10.93 11.66
CA SER A 250 2.98 -11.06 10.59
C SER A 250 1.63 -10.53 11.11
N PRO A 251 0.68 -10.17 10.22
CA PRO A 251 -0.66 -9.77 10.64
C PRO A 251 -1.42 -10.99 11.17
N TYR A 252 -1.72 -11.00 12.47
CA TYR A 252 -2.55 -12.05 13.10
C TYR A 252 -4.03 -11.81 12.85
N VAL A 253 -4.41 -10.53 12.84
CA VAL A 253 -5.77 -10.10 12.49
C VAL A 253 -5.64 -9.04 11.41
N LEU A 254 -6.36 -9.22 10.31
CA LEU A 254 -6.57 -8.22 9.28
C LEU A 254 -8.08 -8.02 9.16
N LYS A 255 -8.56 -6.81 9.45
CA LYS A 255 -9.99 -6.48 9.36
C LYS A 255 -10.20 -5.15 8.65
N THR A 256 -11.20 -5.13 7.78
CA THR A 256 -11.73 -3.90 7.21
C THR A 256 -12.51 -3.11 8.26
N LEU A 257 -12.30 -1.81 8.30
CA LEU A 257 -12.97 -0.88 9.19
C LEU A 257 -14.36 -0.51 8.63
N SER A 258 -15.36 -0.41 9.51
CA SER A 258 -16.67 0.13 9.17
C SER A 258 -16.62 1.65 9.21
N ASN A 259 -17.28 2.34 8.28
CA ASN A 259 -17.37 3.80 8.26
C ASN A 259 -18.73 4.30 8.81
N ASP A 260 -18.74 5.46 9.50
CA ASP A 260 -19.97 6.16 9.94
C ASP A 260 -20.35 7.32 9.00
N GLN A 261 -19.78 7.36 7.79
CA GLN A 261 -19.86 8.47 6.80
C GLN A 261 -19.38 9.86 7.29
N LYS A 262 -19.13 10.02 8.60
CA LYS A 262 -18.56 11.22 9.25
C LYS A 262 -17.04 11.20 9.33
N GLY A 263 -16.40 10.20 8.71
CA GLY A 263 -14.94 10.04 8.68
C GLY A 263 -14.39 9.24 9.85
N LEU A 264 -15.24 8.76 10.75
CA LEU A 264 -14.88 7.79 11.79
C LEU A 264 -14.91 6.39 11.20
N TYR A 265 -13.81 5.68 11.38
CA TYR A 265 -13.62 4.29 11.02
C TYR A 265 -13.46 3.46 12.29
N SER A 266 -14.23 2.39 12.45
CA SER A 266 -14.15 1.54 13.64
C SER A 266 -14.25 0.05 13.31
N THR A 267 -13.70 -0.78 14.18
CA THR A 267 -13.87 -2.23 14.14
C THR A 267 -13.67 -2.83 15.53
N SER A 268 -14.27 -3.99 15.76
CA SER A 268 -14.06 -4.78 16.96
C SER A 268 -13.52 -6.16 16.62
N PHE A 269 -12.58 -6.64 17.42
CA PHE A 269 -12.05 -8.00 17.28
C PHE A 269 -11.46 -8.51 18.59
N LYS A 270 -11.21 -9.81 18.63
CA LYS A 270 -10.64 -10.49 19.77
C LYS A 270 -9.13 -10.59 19.63
N VAL A 271 -8.39 -10.32 20.71
CA VAL A 271 -6.94 -10.48 20.77
C VAL A 271 -6.58 -11.96 20.55
N PRO A 272 -5.61 -12.28 19.67
CA PRO A 272 -5.21 -13.66 19.41
C PRO A 272 -4.64 -14.35 20.66
N ASP A 273 -4.64 -15.67 20.66
CA ASP A 273 -4.09 -16.51 21.73
C ASP A 273 -2.55 -16.64 21.65
N VAL A 274 -1.88 -15.51 21.41
CA VAL A 274 -0.43 -15.39 21.40
C VAL A 274 -0.08 -14.11 22.16
N TYR A 275 0.77 -14.24 23.16
CA TYR A 275 1.26 -13.10 23.93
C TYR A 275 2.56 -12.56 23.30
N GLY A 276 2.85 -11.29 23.57
CA GLY A 276 3.97 -10.60 22.96
C GLY A 276 3.68 -9.12 22.79
N VAL A 277 4.46 -8.44 21.96
CA VAL A 277 4.25 -7.02 21.71
C VAL A 277 3.69 -6.84 20.31
N PHE A 278 2.43 -6.42 20.25
CA PHE A 278 1.70 -6.21 19.01
C PHE A 278 1.70 -4.73 18.63
N GLN A 279 1.30 -4.46 17.39
CA GLN A 279 1.12 -3.14 16.85
C GLN A 279 -0.25 -3.08 16.15
N PHE A 280 -1.04 -2.06 16.44
CA PHE A 280 -2.12 -1.64 15.57
C PHE A 280 -1.48 -0.90 14.39
N LYS A 281 -1.58 -1.50 13.21
CA LYS A 281 -0.96 -0.98 12.00
C LYS A 281 -2.05 -0.70 10.96
N VAL A 282 -2.11 0.53 10.48
CA VAL A 282 -2.98 0.93 9.36
C VAL A 282 -2.07 1.47 8.27
N GLU A 283 -1.97 0.72 7.18
CA GLU A 283 -1.26 1.10 5.96
C GLU A 283 -2.29 1.29 4.86
N TYR A 284 -2.48 2.54 4.44
CA TYR A 284 -3.40 2.91 3.38
C TYR A 284 -2.65 3.58 2.25
N GLU A 285 -2.48 2.84 1.15
CA GLU A 285 -1.81 3.30 -0.06
C GLU A 285 -2.80 3.20 -1.23
N ARG A 286 -3.29 4.37 -1.68
CA ARG A 286 -4.22 4.45 -2.80
C ARG A 286 -3.69 5.42 -3.85
N LEU A 287 -3.84 5.05 -5.12
CA LEU A 287 -3.42 5.87 -6.25
C LEU A 287 -4.06 7.27 -6.17
N GLY A 288 -3.23 8.31 -6.22
CA GLY A 288 -3.67 9.70 -6.18
C GLY A 288 -3.90 10.28 -4.78
N TYR A 289 -3.84 9.46 -3.72
CA TYR A 289 -3.94 9.92 -2.33
C TYR A 289 -2.59 9.87 -1.61
N THR A 290 -2.43 10.65 -0.55
CA THR A 290 -1.27 10.50 0.35
C THR A 290 -1.32 9.15 1.05
N SER A 291 -0.15 8.53 1.22
CA SER A 291 -0.05 7.30 2.00
C SER A 291 -0.22 7.60 3.49
N LEU A 292 -1.04 6.79 4.16
CA LEU A 292 -1.21 6.82 5.61
C LEU A 292 -0.48 5.61 6.19
N SER A 293 0.47 5.87 7.10
CA SER A 293 1.15 4.84 7.86
C SER A 293 1.01 5.16 9.35
N LEU A 294 0.11 4.45 10.02
CA LEU A 294 -0.12 4.57 11.45
C LEU A 294 0.34 3.29 12.13
N SER A 295 1.13 3.42 13.19
CA SER A 295 1.54 2.30 14.03
C SER A 295 1.47 2.68 15.50
N LYS A 296 0.78 1.87 16.29
CA LYS A 296 0.66 2.01 17.75
C LYS A 296 0.97 0.67 18.41
N GLN A 297 2.06 0.63 19.18
CA GLN A 297 2.55 -0.58 19.83
C GLN A 297 1.88 -0.82 21.19
N ILE A 298 1.41 -2.05 21.43
CA ILE A 298 0.76 -2.46 22.68
C ILE A 298 1.15 -3.88 23.09
N PRO A 299 1.54 -4.09 24.36
CA PRO A 299 1.82 -5.43 24.87
C PRO A 299 0.53 -6.23 25.12
N VAL A 300 0.58 -7.50 24.76
CA VAL A 300 -0.42 -8.53 25.08
C VAL A 300 0.19 -9.51 26.06
N ARG A 301 -0.44 -9.67 27.23
CA ARG A 301 0.00 -10.59 28.28
C ARG A 301 -0.83 -11.87 28.33
N PRO A 302 -0.27 -12.98 28.85
CA PRO A 302 -1.06 -14.16 29.20
C PRO A 302 -1.97 -13.91 30.41
N PHE A 303 -2.81 -14.91 30.73
CA PHE A 303 -3.58 -14.95 31.96
C PHE A 303 -2.67 -14.92 33.19
N ARG A 304 -3.08 -14.17 34.22
CA ARG A 304 -2.46 -14.26 35.55
C ARG A 304 -2.95 -15.52 36.27
N HIS A 305 -2.20 -15.96 37.27
CA HIS A 305 -2.54 -17.13 38.08
C HIS A 305 -3.94 -17.04 38.75
N ASN A 306 -4.44 -15.83 38.99
CA ASN A 306 -5.76 -15.58 39.59
C ASN A 306 -6.90 -15.40 38.57
N GLU A 307 -6.59 -15.43 37.27
CA GLU A 307 -7.57 -15.23 36.19
C GLU A 307 -8.02 -16.53 35.53
N TYR A 308 -7.38 -17.66 35.87
CA TYR A 308 -7.84 -18.98 35.43
C TYR A 308 -9.17 -19.33 36.08
N GLU A 309 -10.01 -20.03 35.32
CA GLU A 309 -11.26 -20.58 35.83
C GLU A 309 -11.00 -21.51 37.02
N ARG A 310 -11.80 -21.36 38.06
CA ARG A 310 -11.73 -22.17 39.29
C ARG A 310 -13.00 -22.97 39.43
N PHE A 311 -12.89 -24.12 40.09
CA PHE A 311 -14.02 -25.02 40.34
C PHE A 311 -14.66 -25.59 39.07
N ILE A 312 -13.81 -26.00 38.11
CA ILE A 312 -14.26 -26.69 36.91
C ILE A 312 -15.01 -27.99 37.27
N THR A 313 -16.15 -28.22 36.64
CA THR A 313 -17.05 -29.35 36.94
C THR A 313 -16.41 -30.70 36.66
N THR A 314 -15.55 -30.76 35.64
CA THR A 314 -14.76 -31.95 35.28
C THR A 314 -13.76 -32.36 36.35
N ALA A 315 -13.35 -31.43 37.24
CA ALA A 315 -12.40 -31.72 38.31
C ALA A 315 -13.05 -32.03 39.67
N TYR A 316 -14.39 -32.10 39.75
CA TYR A 316 -15.07 -32.46 41.00
C TYR A 316 -14.60 -33.78 41.64
N PRO A 317 -14.28 -34.86 40.89
CA PRO A 317 -13.73 -36.07 41.49
C PRO A 317 -12.42 -35.84 42.26
N TYR A 318 -11.55 -34.95 41.79
CA TYR A 318 -10.27 -34.64 42.44
C TYR A 318 -10.47 -33.81 43.71
N TYR A 319 -11.37 -32.82 43.65
CA TYR A 319 -11.73 -32.03 44.83
C TYR A 319 -12.35 -32.94 45.90
N GLY A 320 -13.28 -33.83 45.52
CA GLY A 320 -13.90 -34.79 46.42
C GLY A 320 -12.90 -35.79 47.03
N ALA A 321 -11.98 -36.33 46.24
CA ALA A 321 -10.93 -37.23 46.73
C ALA A 321 -10.02 -36.57 47.78
N SER A 322 -9.65 -35.30 47.55
CA SER A 322 -8.82 -34.54 48.49
C SER A 322 -9.53 -34.35 49.83
N PHE A 323 -10.81 -33.94 49.83
CA PHE A 323 -11.57 -33.82 51.07
C PHE A 323 -11.86 -35.18 51.73
N SER A 324 -12.08 -36.23 50.94
CA SER A 324 -12.29 -37.59 51.44
C SER A 324 -11.06 -38.12 52.18
N THR A 325 -9.86 -37.92 51.63
CA THR A 325 -8.60 -38.33 52.29
C THR A 325 -8.34 -37.55 53.58
N MET A 326 -8.63 -36.25 53.61
CA MET A 326 -8.56 -35.44 54.84
C MET A 326 -9.52 -35.96 55.93
N ALA A 327 -10.76 -36.27 55.55
CA ALA A 327 -11.75 -36.82 56.49
C ALA A 327 -11.37 -38.23 56.97
N ALA A 328 -10.91 -39.09 56.06
CA ALA A 328 -10.45 -40.44 56.40
C ALA A 328 -9.24 -40.41 57.34
N PHE A 329 -8.27 -39.54 57.11
CA PHE A 329 -7.12 -39.36 58.00
C PHE A 329 -7.52 -38.86 59.38
N PHE A 330 -8.49 -37.95 59.44
CA PHE A 330 -9.04 -37.46 60.70
C PHE A 330 -9.73 -38.57 61.50
N ILE A 331 -10.60 -39.36 60.85
CA ILE A 331 -11.27 -40.51 61.48
C ILE A 331 -10.24 -41.57 61.90
N PHE A 332 -9.28 -41.88 61.03
CA PHE A 332 -8.20 -42.82 61.32
C PHE A 332 -7.40 -42.39 62.55
N SER A 333 -7.06 -41.10 62.67
CA SER A 333 -6.32 -40.58 63.82
C SER A 333 -7.09 -40.77 65.12
N ILE A 334 -8.41 -40.54 65.12
CA ILE A 334 -9.28 -40.78 66.29
C ILE A 334 -9.31 -42.27 66.63
N VAL A 335 -9.60 -43.12 65.64
CA VAL A 335 -9.72 -44.57 65.85
C VAL A 335 -8.41 -45.16 66.35
N PHE A 336 -7.28 -44.78 65.76
CA PHE A 336 -5.96 -45.27 66.13
C PHE A 336 -5.57 -44.86 67.55
N LEU A 337 -5.85 -43.61 67.95
CA LEU A 337 -5.49 -43.11 69.28
C LEU A 337 -6.34 -43.71 70.41
N TYR A 338 -7.62 -44.00 70.15
CA TYR A 338 -8.54 -44.59 71.12
C TYR A 338 -8.74 -46.10 70.94
N HIS A 339 -7.93 -46.75 70.11
CA HIS A 339 -7.92 -48.20 69.97
C HIS A 339 -7.33 -48.82 71.24
N LYS A 340 -8.05 -49.79 71.82
CA LYS A 340 -7.63 -50.48 73.04
C LYS A 340 -6.65 -51.61 72.76
#